data_AF-A0A847I867-F1
#
_entry.id   AF-A0A847I867-F1
#
_cell.length_a   1.000
_cell.length_b   1.000
_cell.length_c   1.000
_cell.angle_alpha   90.00
_cell.angle_beta   90.00
_cell.angle_gamma   90.00
#
_symmetry.space_group_name_H-M   'P 1'
#
loop_
_entity.id
_entity.type
_entity.pdbx_description
1 polymer ?
#
loop_
_entity_poly.entity_id
_entity_poly.type
_entity_poly.pdbx_seq_one_letter_code
_entity_poly.pdbx_strand_id
1 'polypeptide(L)'
;MSRAKEPPPAVDLSQIQLAARAGRRGWSVELAIPAASLSGWNPAEHPRIGFFYKIKDTQLGSQHLTVDDELGWNADPSTWATGVLVK
;
A
#
# COMPACT_ATOMS: atom_id res chain seq x y z
N MET A 1 -0.26 13.31 -20.56
CA MET A 1 0.00 13.26 -19.10
C MET A 1 1.50 13.36 -18.89
N SER A 2 2.00 14.48 -18.35
CA SER A 2 3.43 14.66 -18.08
C SER A 2 3.80 13.85 -16.83
N ARG A 3 4.45 12.70 -17.00
CA ARG A 3 5.16 12.06 -15.87
C ARG A 3 6.30 12.97 -15.43
N ALA A 4 6.63 12.97 -14.14
CA ALA A 4 7.84 13.61 -13.64
C ALA A 4 9.03 13.11 -14.48
N LYS A 5 9.91 14.03 -14.88
CA LYS A 5 11.09 13.68 -15.70
C LYS A 5 12.07 12.78 -14.95
N GLU A 6 12.07 12.86 -13.63
CA GLU A 6 12.92 12.07 -12.74
C GLU A 6 12.10 10.97 -12.05
N PRO A 7 12.65 9.75 -11.94
CA PRO A 7 12.04 8.70 -11.14
C PRO A 7 12.08 9.08 -9.65
N PRO A 8 11.13 8.59 -8.83
CA PRO A 8 11.21 8.78 -7.38
C PRO A 8 12.48 8.13 -6.82
N PRO A 9 12.95 8.59 -5.63
CA PRO A 9 14.03 7.93 -4.92
C PRO A 9 13.74 6.44 -4.73
N ALA A 10 14.79 5.62 -4.78
CA ALA A 10 14.67 4.19 -4.49
C ALA A 10 14.24 4.00 -3.03
N VAL A 11 13.32 3.06 -2.81
CA VAL A 11 12.89 2.65 -1.46
C VAL A 11 13.89 1.64 -0.92
N ASP A 12 14.45 1.88 0.27
CA ASP A 12 15.23 0.88 0.99
C ASP A 12 14.30 -0.20 1.56
N LEU A 13 14.22 -1.32 0.84
CA LEU A 13 13.37 -2.46 1.22
C LEU A 13 13.83 -3.15 2.50
N SER A 14 15.08 -2.94 2.96
CA SER A 14 15.57 -3.54 4.21
C SER A 14 14.88 -2.96 5.45
N GLN A 15 14.28 -1.77 5.34
CA GLN A 15 13.50 -1.13 6.40
C GLN A 15 12.07 -1.68 6.51
N ILE A 16 11.58 -2.36 5.46
CA ILE A 16 10.22 -2.89 5.43
C ILE A 16 10.22 -4.27 6.07
N GLN A 17 9.42 -4.45 7.11
CA GLN A 17 9.29 -5.74 7.78
C GLN A 17 8.05 -6.46 7.31
N LEU A 18 8.21 -7.75 7.00
CA LEU A 18 7.15 -8.63 6.54
C LEU A 18 7.17 -9.90 7.39
N ALA A 19 6.02 -10.26 7.95
CA ALA A 19 5.81 -11.57 8.53
C ALA A 19 4.65 -12.25 7.82
N ALA A 20 4.82 -13.53 7.46
CA ALA A 20 3.78 -14.31 6.84
C ALA A 20 3.67 -15.66 7.55
N ARG A 21 2.43 -16.11 7.78
CA ARG A 21 2.14 -17.42 8.36
C ARG A 21 1.05 -18.10 7.55
N ALA A 22 1.34 -19.29 7.06
CA ALA A 22 0.34 -20.20 6.51
C ALA A 22 -0.04 -21.24 7.56
N GLY A 23 -1.34 -21.51 7.70
CA GLY A 23 -1.88 -22.52 8.59
C GLY A 23 -2.97 -23.33 7.91
N ARG A 24 -3.52 -24.33 8.61
CA ARG A 24 -4.53 -25.25 8.06
C ARG A 24 -5.83 -24.57 7.63
N ARG A 25 -6.13 -23.38 8.15
CA ARG A 25 -7.39 -22.65 7.91
C ARG A 25 -7.22 -21.38 7.08
N GLY A 26 -6.02 -21.10 6.58
CA GLY A 26 -5.73 -19.88 5.82
C GLY A 26 -4.34 -19.36 6.12
N TRP A 27 -4.15 -18.08 5.82
CA TRP A 27 -2.86 -17.42 5.90
C TRP A 27 -3.03 -16.02 6.51
N SER A 28 -1.96 -15.50 7.10
CA SER A 28 -1.88 -14.12 7.57
C SER A 28 -0.60 -13.48 7.04
N VAL A 29 -0.69 -12.22 6.66
CA VAL A 29 0.45 -11.38 6.31
C VAL A 29 0.39 -10.12 7.16
N GLU A 30 1.50 -9.78 7.78
CA GLU A 30 1.70 -8.56 8.54
C GLU A 30 2.84 -7.77 7.91
N LEU A 31 2.64 -6.46 7.75
CA LEU A 31 3.58 -5.57 7.10
C LEU A 31 3.78 -4.32 7.96
N ALA A 32 5.02 -3.98 8.24
CA ALA A 32 5.40 -2.70 8.82
C ALA A 32 6.19 -1.90 7.78
N ILE A 33 5.62 -0.75 7.37
CA ILE A 33 6.26 0.23 6.48
C ILE A 33 6.61 1.46 7.33
N PRO A 34 7.89 1.69 7.65
CA PRO A 34 8.29 2.90 8.37
C PRO A 34 8.02 4.15 7.53
N ALA A 35 7.72 5.28 8.19
CA ALA A 35 7.55 6.57 7.51
C ALA A 35 8.80 6.99 6.72
N ALA A 36 10.00 6.60 7.19
CA ALA A 36 11.26 6.85 6.48
C ALA A 36 11.34 6.17 5.10
N SER A 37 10.55 5.12 4.86
CA SER A 37 10.45 4.45 3.56
C SER A 37 9.55 5.20 2.56
N LEU A 38 8.84 6.25 3.01
CA LEU A 38 7.91 7.05 2.21
C LEU A 38 8.49 8.45 1.98
N SER A 39 9.26 8.58 0.90
CA SER A 39 9.95 9.83 0.54
C SER A 39 8.97 10.99 0.38
N GLY A 40 9.25 12.11 1.04
CA GLY A 40 8.43 13.33 0.96
C GLY A 40 7.17 13.31 1.84
N TRP A 41 7.00 12.30 2.70
CA TRP A 41 5.88 12.24 3.63
C TRP A 41 6.35 12.25 5.09
N ASN A 42 5.83 13.19 5.87
CA ASN A 42 6.01 13.24 7.32
C ASN A 42 4.64 13.04 7.99
N PRO A 43 4.37 11.92 8.68
CA PRO A 43 3.08 11.65 9.31
C PRO A 43 2.72 12.63 10.43
N ALA A 44 3.70 13.28 11.06
CA ALA A 44 3.46 14.26 12.11
C ALA A 44 2.87 15.58 11.57
N GLU A 45 3.25 15.96 10.34
CA GLU A 45 2.77 17.16 9.65
C GLU A 45 1.56 16.86 8.75
N HIS A 46 1.53 15.66 8.16
CA HIS A 46 0.54 15.23 7.19
C HIS A 46 -0.04 13.85 7.59
N PRO A 47 -0.99 13.81 8.54
CA PRO A 47 -1.51 12.55 9.09
C PRO A 47 -2.45 11.82 8.12
N ARG A 48 -2.73 12.37 6.94
CA ARG A 48 -3.60 11.75 5.92
C ARG A 48 -2.73 11.18 4.81
N ILE A 49 -3.02 9.96 4.39
CA ILE A 49 -2.31 9.28 3.30
C ILE A 49 -3.31 8.51 2.44
N GLY A 50 -3.06 8.48 1.12
CA GLY A 50 -3.78 7.58 0.23
C GLY A 50 -3.35 6.13 0.50
N PHE A 51 -4.31 5.23 0.66
CA PHE A 51 -4.06 3.83 0.98
C PHE A 51 -4.96 2.91 0.14
N PHE A 52 -4.35 1.86 -0.39
CA PHE A 52 -5.01 0.83 -1.15
C PHE A 52 -4.30 -0.50 -0.94
N TYR A 53 -5.07 -1.60 -0.93
CA TYR A 53 -4.50 -2.94 -1.04
C TYR A 53 -5.31 -3.80 -2.00
N LYS A 54 -4.63 -4.77 -2.58
CA LYS A 54 -5.23 -5.90 -3.28
C LYS A 54 -4.61 -7.19 -2.77
N ILE A 55 -5.46 -8.12 -2.39
CA ILE A 55 -5.08 -9.49 -2.04
C ILE A 55 -5.55 -10.38 -3.19
N LYS A 56 -4.63 -11.16 -3.77
CA LYS A 56 -4.94 -12.16 -4.78
C LYS A 56 -4.70 -13.55 -4.19
N ASP A 57 -5.78 -14.29 -3.99
CA ASP A 57 -5.76 -15.70 -3.60
C ASP A 57 -6.01 -16.57 -4.84
N THR A 58 -5.23 -17.63 -5.00
CA THR A 58 -5.31 -18.49 -6.19
C THR A 58 -6.58 -19.36 -6.22
N GLN A 59 -7.26 -19.52 -5.09
CA GLN A 59 -8.48 -20.32 -4.96
C GLN A 59 -9.73 -19.45 -4.76
N LEU A 60 -9.59 -18.34 -4.02
CA LEU A 60 -10.72 -17.47 -3.65
C LEU A 60 -10.87 -16.23 -4.53
N GLY A 61 -9.94 -15.97 -5.44
CA GLY A 61 -9.97 -14.79 -6.31
C GLY A 61 -9.30 -13.57 -5.69
N SER A 62 -9.74 -12.38 -6.07
CA SER A 62 -9.15 -11.13 -5.59
C SER A 62 -10.08 -10.39 -4.64
N GLN A 63 -9.50 -9.80 -3.61
CA GLN A 63 -10.15 -8.83 -2.74
C GLN A 63 -9.42 -7.50 -2.87
N HIS A 64 -10.18 -6.42 -2.98
CA HIS A 64 -9.69 -5.05 -3.03
C HIS A 64 -10.24 -4.28 -1.83
N LEU A 65 -9.53 -3.24 -1.39
CA LEU A 65 -10.01 -2.40 -0.28
C LEU A 65 -11.26 -1.60 -0.66
N THR A 66 -11.23 -0.93 -1.82
CA THR A 66 -12.30 -0.02 -2.29
C THR A 66 -12.84 -0.41 -3.66
N VAL A 67 -12.03 -0.22 -4.69
CA VAL A 67 -12.39 -0.41 -6.09
C VAL A 67 -11.67 -1.63 -6.68
N ASP A 68 -12.28 -2.27 -7.67
CA ASP A 68 -11.68 -3.40 -8.39
C ASP A 68 -10.73 -2.94 -9.51
N ASP A 69 -10.24 -3.91 -10.29
CA ASP A 69 -9.28 -3.67 -11.37
C ASP A 69 -9.85 -2.83 -12.53
N GLU A 70 -11.17 -2.71 -12.68
CA GLU A 70 -11.81 -1.95 -13.77
C GLU A 70 -11.66 -0.43 -13.57
N LEU A 71 -11.47 0.00 -12.31
CA LEU A 71 -11.34 1.40 -11.94
C LEU A 71 -9.89 1.91 -11.86
N GLY A 72 -8.91 1.08 -12.23
CA GLY A 72 -7.54 1.56 -12.50
C GLY A 72 -6.73 2.02 -11.29
N TRP A 73 -6.96 1.43 -10.11
CA TRP A 73 -6.26 1.77 -8.85
C TRP A 73 -4.73 1.78 -8.95
N ASN A 74 -4.14 1.02 -9.87
CA ASN A 74 -2.70 0.93 -10.08
C ASN A 74 -2.11 2.12 -10.84
N ALA A 75 -2.95 2.91 -11.52
CA ALA A 75 -2.56 4.06 -12.32
C ALA A 75 -3.12 5.37 -11.78
N ASP A 76 -4.27 5.34 -11.11
CA ASP A 76 -4.94 6.53 -10.57
C ASP A 76 -5.08 6.48 -9.03
N PRO A 77 -4.21 7.19 -8.30
CA PRO A 77 -4.29 7.31 -6.84
C PRO A 77 -5.57 7.98 -6.32
N SER A 78 -6.36 8.65 -7.18
CA SER A 78 -7.64 9.27 -6.77
C SER A 78 -8.67 8.24 -6.31
N THR A 79 -8.48 6.98 -6.70
CA THR A 79 -9.37 5.84 -6.36
C THR A 79 -9.06 5.21 -5.00
N TRP A 80 -7.96 5.62 -4.35
CA TRP A 80 -7.53 5.06 -3.08
C TRP A 80 -8.36 5.60 -1.92
N ALA A 81 -8.50 4.79 -0.87
CA ALA A 81 -9.08 5.28 0.38
C ALA A 81 -8.12 6.29 1.03
N THR A 82 -8.67 7.21 1.82
CA THR A 82 -7.83 8.05 2.70
C THR A 82 -7.68 7.39 4.06
N GLY A 83 -6.46 6.98 4.40
CA GLY A 83 -6.08 6.62 5.76
C GLY A 83 -5.80 7.87 6.59
N VAL A 84 -6.26 7.90 7.83
CA VAL A 84 -5.95 8.97 8.80
C VAL A 84 -5.21 8.35 9.97
N LEU A 85 -3.96 8.75 10.18
CA LEU A 85 -3.18 8.36 11.35
C LEU A 85 -3.72 9.11 12.57
N VAL A 86 -4.11 8.34 13.58
CA VAL A 86 -4.59 8.82 14.88
C VAL A 86 -3.58 8.46 15.96
N LYS A 87 -3.59 9.21 17.07
CA LYS A 87 -2.74 8.97 18.25
C LYS A 87 -3.34 7.94 19.18
#